data_AF-A0A4U6X9U2-F1
#
_entry.id   AF-A0A4U6X9U2-F1
#
_cell.length_a   1.000
_cell.length_b   1.000
_cell.length_c   1.000
_cell.angle_alpha   90.00
_cell.angle_beta   90.00
_cell.angle_gamma   90.00
#
_symmetry.space_group_name_H-M   'P 1'
#
loop_
_entity.id
_entity.type
_entity.pdbx_description
1 polymer ?
#
loop_
_entity_poly.entity_id
_entity_poly.type
_entity_poly.pdbx_seq_one_letter_code
_entity_poly.pdbx_strand_id
1 'polypeptide(L)'
;MEFALPDGSPWLFRTGKAADYFIICQNATFRVHRAIISFHSGYFEAVFSTNSKEAQDGGTVIPDIDPQEMLLLLDFFYREVPDFIFPPEDIKRNLDIWMLAQRFQANIAMRSIEKRLACYLDKYECKRVGAQARHLDKIFSHPVCSISALGSIFSEAAWIVSLDMADHASWLDIFNSSAKSPALMFNMLWWAGWYARVANSKGCLAGKLFDSTAAKEARMFRIATKLTRGLDVIFDNTLNVVNEPA
;
A
#
# COMPACT_ATOMS: atom_id res chain seq x y z
N MET A 1 20.99 0.16 -19.09
CA MET A 1 20.65 -1.19 -18.61
C MET A 1 19.22 -1.46 -19.06
N GLU A 2 18.98 -2.55 -19.77
CA GLU A 2 17.64 -2.86 -20.29
C GLU A 2 16.87 -3.61 -19.19
N PHE A 3 15.95 -2.91 -18.52
CA PHE A 3 15.08 -3.53 -17.53
C PHE A 3 14.05 -4.36 -18.28
N ALA A 4 14.11 -5.69 -18.14
CA ALA A 4 13.15 -6.56 -18.79
C ALA A 4 11.75 -6.29 -18.23
N LEU A 5 10.86 -5.81 -19.09
CA LEU A 5 9.46 -5.62 -18.73
C LEU A 5 8.87 -6.98 -18.37
N PRO A 6 8.18 -7.07 -17.23
CA PRO A 6 7.60 -8.33 -16.81
C PRO A 6 6.71 -8.97 -17.89
N ASP A 7 6.58 -10.30 -17.82
CA ASP A 7 5.67 -10.99 -18.72
C ASP A 7 4.22 -10.49 -18.49
N GLY A 8 3.50 -10.27 -19.59
CA GLY A 8 2.18 -9.65 -19.55
C GLY A 8 2.14 -8.12 -19.31
N SER A 9 3.26 -7.39 -19.41
CA SER A 9 3.21 -5.92 -19.40
C SER A 9 2.35 -5.38 -20.55
N PRO A 10 1.53 -4.33 -20.31
CA PRO A 10 0.66 -3.75 -21.33
C PRO A 10 1.45 -3.24 -22.54
N TRP A 11 0.99 -3.57 -23.75
CA TRP A 11 1.71 -3.30 -25.00
C TRP A 11 2.03 -1.81 -25.21
N LEU A 12 1.13 -0.92 -24.78
CA LEU A 12 1.29 0.52 -24.93
C LEU A 12 2.48 1.04 -24.11
N PHE A 13 2.66 0.50 -22.90
CA PHE A 13 3.82 0.81 -22.07
C PHE A 13 5.10 0.20 -22.65
N ARG A 14 5.05 -1.07 -23.08
CA ARG A 14 6.25 -1.75 -23.63
C ARG A 14 6.81 -1.08 -24.88
N THR A 15 5.94 -0.65 -25.78
CA THR A 15 6.37 -0.07 -27.06
C THR A 15 6.69 1.41 -26.97
N GLY A 16 6.12 2.13 -25.99
CA GLY A 16 6.20 3.59 -25.91
C GLY A 16 5.67 4.31 -27.15
N LYS A 17 4.82 3.63 -27.95
CA LYS A 17 4.27 4.19 -29.18
C LYS A 17 3.32 5.33 -28.84
N ALA A 18 3.57 6.51 -29.42
CA ALA A 18 2.85 7.75 -29.12
C ALA A 18 3.04 8.29 -27.68
N ALA A 19 4.10 7.86 -26.98
CA ALA A 19 4.49 8.48 -25.73
C ALA A 19 4.87 9.95 -25.94
N ASP A 20 4.32 10.83 -25.11
CA ASP A 20 4.44 12.29 -25.14
C ASP A 20 5.17 12.84 -23.89
N TYR A 21 5.75 11.93 -23.11
CA TYR A 21 6.53 12.27 -21.92
C TYR A 21 7.62 11.23 -21.61
N PHE A 22 8.66 11.66 -20.89
CA PHE A 22 9.67 10.76 -20.36
C PHE A 22 9.92 10.97 -18.85
N ILE A 23 10.12 9.88 -18.13
CA ILE A 23 10.55 9.89 -16.73
C ILE A 23 11.94 9.28 -16.68
N ILE A 24 12.90 10.00 -16.10
CA ILE A 24 14.28 9.53 -15.96
C ILE A 24 14.52 9.20 -14.48
N CYS A 25 14.76 7.93 -14.17
CA CYS A 25 15.16 7.47 -12.85
C CYS A 25 16.57 6.91 -12.93
N GLN A 26 17.52 7.52 -12.22
CA GLN A 26 18.93 7.15 -12.26
C GLN A 26 19.45 7.03 -13.72
N ASN A 27 19.70 5.81 -14.20
CA ASN A 27 20.20 5.48 -15.53
C ASN A 27 19.11 4.88 -16.47
N ALA A 28 17.85 4.95 -16.08
CA ALA A 28 16.71 4.41 -16.81
C ALA A 28 15.79 5.53 -17.30
N THR A 29 15.30 5.40 -18.53
CA THR A 29 14.34 6.33 -19.14
C THR A 29 13.08 5.58 -19.50
N PHE A 30 11.95 6.01 -18.95
CA PHE A 30 10.63 5.45 -19.21
C PHE A 30 9.85 6.38 -20.14
N ARG A 31 9.42 5.88 -21.30
CA ARG A 31 8.54 6.59 -22.22
C ARG A 31 7.09 6.36 -21.79
N VAL A 32 6.38 7.43 -21.48
CA VAL A 32 5.03 7.36 -20.90
C VAL A 32 4.07 8.34 -21.58
N HIS A 33 2.78 8.15 -21.31
CA HIS A 33 1.68 8.94 -21.82
C HIS A 33 1.12 9.78 -20.68
N ARG A 34 1.13 11.10 -20.83
CA ARG A 34 0.67 12.04 -19.80
C ARG A 34 -0.73 11.69 -19.32
N ALA A 35 -1.66 11.45 -20.25
CA ALA A 35 -3.05 11.12 -19.94
C ALA A 35 -3.20 9.92 -18.99
N ILE A 36 -2.42 8.85 -19.22
CA ILE A 36 -2.50 7.62 -18.42
C ILE A 36 -1.94 7.87 -17.02
N ILE A 37 -0.75 8.45 -16.93
CA ILE A 37 -0.12 8.63 -15.61
C ILE A 37 -0.84 9.71 -14.78
N SER A 38 -1.40 10.76 -15.39
CA SER A 38 -2.26 11.74 -14.69
C SER A 38 -3.47 11.09 -14.06
N PHE A 39 -4.13 10.18 -14.78
CA PHE A 39 -5.31 9.50 -14.28
C PHE A 39 -5.02 8.69 -13.01
N HIS A 40 -3.82 8.11 -12.93
CA HIS A 40 -3.42 7.29 -11.79
C HIS A 40 -2.66 8.03 -10.68
N SER A 41 -2.22 9.27 -10.91
CA SER A 41 -1.33 10.00 -10.02
C SER A 41 -1.68 11.49 -9.94
N GLY A 42 -2.14 11.92 -8.76
CA GLY A 42 -2.38 13.34 -8.49
C GLY A 42 -1.12 14.21 -8.61
N TYR A 43 0.06 13.63 -8.36
CA TYR A 43 1.33 14.30 -8.61
C TYR A 43 1.52 14.65 -10.10
N PHE A 44 1.37 13.67 -11.00
CA PHE A 44 1.55 13.93 -12.43
C PHE A 44 0.42 14.79 -13.01
N GLU A 45 -0.81 14.63 -12.53
CA GLU A 45 -1.91 15.55 -12.84
C GLU A 45 -1.55 17.00 -12.50
N ALA A 46 -1.02 17.26 -11.30
CA ALA A 46 -0.57 18.58 -10.89
C ALA A 46 0.61 19.10 -11.74
N VAL A 47 1.57 18.24 -12.07
CA VAL A 47 2.71 18.60 -12.94
C VAL A 47 2.21 19.09 -14.29
N PHE A 48 1.26 18.40 -14.92
CA PHE A 48 0.79 18.73 -16.27
C PHE A 48 -0.30 19.79 -16.34
N SER A 49 -1.07 19.98 -15.26
CA SER A 49 -2.06 21.05 -15.18
C SER A 49 -1.43 22.43 -14.91
N THR A 50 -0.21 22.44 -14.37
CA THR A 50 0.55 23.68 -14.17
C THR A 50 1.43 23.96 -15.39
N ASN A 51 1.67 25.25 -15.68
CA ASN A 51 2.73 25.69 -16.63
C ASN A 51 4.13 25.48 -16.02
N SER A 52 4.35 24.32 -15.40
CA SER A 52 5.63 23.92 -14.85
C SER A 52 6.65 23.73 -15.97
N LYS A 53 7.94 23.96 -15.68
CA LYS A 53 9.00 23.71 -16.65
C LYS A 53 9.03 22.23 -17.03
N GLU A 54 8.79 21.37 -16.05
CA GLU A 54 8.69 19.92 -16.20
C GLU A 54 7.59 19.51 -17.20
N ALA A 55 6.46 20.23 -17.27
CA ALA A 55 5.43 20.00 -18.27
C ALA A 55 5.84 20.46 -19.68
N GLN A 56 6.69 21.49 -19.79
CA GLN A 56 7.14 22.06 -21.06
C GLN A 56 8.36 21.32 -21.65
N ASP A 57 9.27 20.85 -20.79
CA ASP A 57 10.52 20.20 -21.19
C ASP A 57 10.34 18.75 -21.69
N GLY A 58 9.09 18.24 -21.63
CA GLY A 58 8.75 16.92 -22.15
C GLY A 58 9.15 15.75 -21.25
N GLY A 59 9.71 16.02 -20.07
CA GLY A 59 10.01 14.96 -19.09
C GLY A 59 10.50 15.47 -17.74
N THR A 60 10.59 14.54 -16.77
CA THR A 60 11.06 14.80 -15.40
C THR A 60 12.20 13.85 -15.04
N VAL A 61 13.20 14.39 -14.33
CA VAL A 61 14.30 13.61 -13.76
C VAL A 61 14.05 13.41 -12.26
N ILE A 62 14.03 12.15 -11.82
CA ILE A 62 13.81 11.75 -10.43
C ILE A 62 14.91 10.76 -10.03
N PRO A 63 16.12 11.25 -9.69
CA PRO A 63 17.32 10.42 -9.59
C PRO A 63 17.36 9.55 -8.33
N ASP A 64 16.54 9.85 -7.33
CA ASP A 64 16.52 9.16 -6.03
C ASP A 64 15.60 7.93 -6.00
N ILE A 65 14.91 7.62 -7.10
CA ILE A 65 14.01 6.47 -7.21
C ILE A 65 14.73 5.30 -7.89
N ASP A 66 14.56 4.11 -7.32
CA ASP A 66 15.01 2.87 -7.94
C ASP A 66 14.23 2.59 -9.24
N PRO A 67 14.91 2.39 -10.38
CA PRO A 67 14.25 2.15 -11.66
C PRO A 67 13.29 0.96 -11.66
N GLN A 68 13.57 -0.10 -10.90
CA GLN A 68 12.72 -1.27 -10.86
C GLN A 68 11.42 -0.98 -10.08
N GLU A 69 11.47 -0.17 -9.03
CA GLU A 69 10.27 0.25 -8.29
C GLU A 69 9.40 1.18 -9.14
N MET A 70 10.01 2.14 -9.85
CA MET A 70 9.29 2.98 -10.83
C MET A 70 8.66 2.14 -11.93
N LEU A 71 9.40 1.16 -12.46
CA LEU A 71 8.91 0.28 -13.51
C LEU A 71 7.66 -0.49 -13.09
N LEU A 72 7.65 -1.04 -11.87
CA LEU A 72 6.49 -1.78 -11.34
C LEU A 72 5.27 -0.87 -11.11
N LEU A 73 5.49 0.36 -10.67
CA LEU A 73 4.42 1.34 -10.49
C LEU A 73 3.83 1.80 -11.84
N LEU A 74 4.69 2.06 -12.83
CA LEU A 74 4.24 2.43 -14.17
C LEU A 74 3.55 1.27 -14.87
N ASP A 75 4.08 0.05 -14.77
CA ASP A 75 3.41 -1.15 -15.31
C ASP A 75 1.99 -1.30 -14.73
N PHE A 76 1.81 -1.04 -13.43
CA PHE A 76 0.50 -1.02 -12.79
C PHE A 76 -0.46 0.02 -13.40
N PHE A 77 0.02 1.22 -13.75
CA PHE A 77 -0.82 2.28 -14.35
C PHE A 77 -1.34 1.93 -15.75
N TYR A 78 -0.70 1.02 -16.47
CA TYR A 78 -1.12 0.69 -17.84
C TYR A 78 -2.01 -0.55 -17.93
N ARG A 79 -2.28 -1.21 -16.80
CA ARG A 79 -3.08 -2.43 -16.77
C ARG A 79 -4.57 -2.10 -16.81
N GLU A 80 -5.31 -2.84 -17.62
CA GLU A 80 -6.79 -2.75 -17.67
C GLU A 80 -7.42 -3.13 -16.33
N VAL A 81 -6.89 -4.19 -15.70
CA VAL A 81 -7.23 -4.60 -14.33
C VAL A 81 -5.99 -4.37 -13.46
N PRO A 82 -5.92 -3.28 -12.69
CA PRO A 82 -4.71 -2.92 -11.96
C PRO A 82 -4.39 -3.93 -10.84
N ASP A 83 -3.32 -4.69 -11.02
CA ASP A 83 -2.73 -5.55 -9.98
C ASP A 83 -1.21 -5.63 -10.15
N PHE A 84 -0.54 -5.96 -9.06
CA PHE A 84 0.90 -6.14 -9.00
C PHE A 84 1.26 -7.61 -9.23
N ILE A 85 2.08 -7.85 -10.25
CA ILE A 85 2.51 -9.17 -10.71
C ILE A 85 3.56 -9.87 -9.84
N PHE A 86 4.15 -9.18 -8.88
CA PHE A 86 5.09 -9.80 -7.96
C PHE A 86 4.33 -10.37 -6.75
N PRO A 87 4.80 -11.44 -6.13
CA PRO A 87 4.09 -12.11 -5.04
C PRO A 87 3.78 -11.21 -3.84
N PRO A 88 2.65 -11.41 -3.13
CA PRO A 88 2.33 -10.68 -1.90
C PRO A 88 3.29 -11.01 -0.74
N GLU A 89 3.96 -12.17 -0.75
CA GLU A 89 4.96 -12.55 0.26
C GLU A 89 6.24 -11.71 0.20
N ASP A 90 6.50 -11.01 -0.90
CA ASP A 90 7.57 -10.02 -0.98
C ASP A 90 7.15 -8.72 -0.28
N ILE A 91 7.09 -8.79 1.05
CA ILE A 91 6.66 -7.68 1.91
C ILE A 91 7.52 -6.45 1.65
N LYS A 92 8.85 -6.61 1.52
CA LYS A 92 9.76 -5.49 1.27
C LYS A 92 9.33 -4.72 0.02
N ARG A 93 9.15 -5.42 -1.10
CA ARG A 93 8.75 -4.81 -2.38
C ARG A 93 7.38 -4.16 -2.33
N ASN A 94 6.41 -4.79 -1.65
CA ASN A 94 5.10 -4.17 -1.43
C ASN A 94 5.23 -2.85 -0.65
N LEU A 95 6.02 -2.83 0.43
CA LEU A 95 6.22 -1.62 1.24
C LEU A 95 6.94 -0.51 0.45
N ASP A 96 7.98 -0.85 -0.30
CA ASP A 96 8.72 0.08 -1.16
C ASP A 96 7.78 0.74 -2.18
N ILE A 97 6.99 -0.07 -2.90
CA ILE A 97 6.08 0.47 -3.92
C ILE A 97 4.91 1.22 -3.30
N TRP A 98 4.44 0.86 -2.11
CA TRP A 98 3.39 1.64 -1.43
C TRP A 98 3.90 3.03 -1.06
N MET A 99 5.13 3.14 -0.54
CA MET A 99 5.77 4.43 -0.22
C MET A 99 6.00 5.25 -1.50
N LEU A 100 6.42 4.61 -2.58
CA LEU A 100 6.56 5.24 -3.89
C LEU A 100 5.21 5.75 -4.43
N ALA A 101 4.18 4.91 -4.38
CA ALA A 101 2.82 5.27 -4.77
C ALA A 101 2.29 6.43 -3.93
N GLN A 102 2.55 6.44 -2.62
CA GLN A 102 2.20 7.55 -1.73
C GLN A 102 2.89 8.85 -2.15
N ARG A 103 4.18 8.81 -2.47
CA ARG A 103 4.92 9.98 -2.99
C ARG A 103 4.28 10.55 -4.26
N PHE A 104 3.82 9.67 -5.15
CA PHE A 104 3.12 10.05 -6.38
C PHE A 104 1.61 10.25 -6.21
N GLN A 105 1.08 10.18 -5.00
CA GLN A 105 -0.36 10.30 -4.73
C GLN A 105 -1.20 9.30 -5.57
N ALA A 106 -0.66 8.10 -5.79
CA ALA A 106 -1.26 7.04 -6.59
C ALA A 106 -2.14 6.14 -5.72
N ASN A 107 -3.29 6.66 -5.30
CA ASN A 107 -4.17 6.04 -4.31
C ASN A 107 -4.66 4.63 -4.70
N ILE A 108 -4.89 4.37 -5.99
CA ILE A 108 -5.32 3.06 -6.49
C ILE A 108 -4.23 2.01 -6.26
N ALA A 109 -2.97 2.37 -6.54
CA ALA A 109 -1.80 1.52 -6.30
C ALA A 109 -1.61 1.26 -4.81
N MET A 110 -1.72 2.30 -3.97
CA MET A 110 -1.68 2.17 -2.51
C MET A 110 -2.75 1.18 -2.01
N ARG A 111 -4.01 1.35 -2.45
CA ARG A 111 -5.12 0.47 -2.07
C ARG A 111 -4.92 -0.97 -2.53
N SER A 112 -4.37 -1.18 -3.72
CA SER A 112 -4.04 -2.53 -4.22
C SER A 112 -3.06 -3.25 -3.29
N ILE A 113 -1.99 -2.57 -2.88
CA ILE A 113 -0.99 -3.11 -1.95
C ILE A 113 -1.59 -3.37 -0.55
N GLU A 114 -2.43 -2.46 -0.06
CA GLU A 114 -3.08 -2.64 1.24
C GLU A 114 -4.01 -3.86 1.22
N LYS A 115 -4.83 -4.02 0.17
CA LYS A 115 -5.75 -5.16 0.02
C LYS A 115 -4.97 -6.47 -0.04
N ARG A 116 -3.95 -6.57 -0.89
CA ARG A 116 -3.20 -7.81 -1.05
C ARG A 116 -2.41 -8.18 0.20
N LEU A 117 -1.84 -7.21 0.92
CA LEU A 117 -1.15 -7.47 2.19
C LEU A 117 -2.13 -7.83 3.31
N ALA A 118 -3.33 -7.23 3.35
CA ALA A 118 -4.39 -7.65 4.27
C ALA A 118 -4.81 -9.11 4.03
N CYS A 119 -4.99 -9.50 2.76
CA CYS A 119 -5.31 -10.89 2.39
C CYS A 119 -4.16 -11.87 2.71
N TYR A 120 -2.92 -11.45 2.48
CA TYR A 120 -1.75 -12.28 2.78
C TYR A 120 -1.57 -12.50 4.28
N LEU A 121 -1.66 -11.44 5.08
CA LEU A 121 -1.52 -11.46 6.54
C LEU A 121 -2.78 -11.93 7.27
N ASP A 122 -3.74 -12.52 6.55
CA ASP A 122 -4.93 -13.13 7.11
C ASP A 122 -4.62 -14.42 7.89
N LYS A 123 -3.56 -15.15 7.47
CA LYS A 123 -3.10 -16.39 8.11
C LYS A 123 -2.03 -16.12 9.17
N TYR A 124 -2.05 -16.90 10.26
CA TYR A 124 -1.08 -16.77 11.36
C TYR A 124 0.38 -16.82 10.89
N GLU A 125 0.74 -17.83 10.09
CA GLU A 125 2.12 -18.00 9.61
C GLU A 125 2.61 -16.78 8.82
N CYS A 126 1.73 -16.15 8.05
CA CYS A 126 2.04 -14.93 7.32
C CYS A 126 2.20 -13.73 8.26
N LYS A 127 1.41 -13.65 9.35
CA LYS A 127 1.57 -12.62 10.40
C LYS A 127 2.95 -12.69 11.07
N ARG A 128 3.51 -13.89 11.29
CA ARG A 128 4.88 -14.04 11.80
C ARG A 128 5.92 -13.39 10.88
N VAL A 129 5.76 -13.56 9.56
CA VAL A 129 6.63 -12.90 8.57
C VAL A 129 6.42 -11.37 8.58
N GLY A 130 5.16 -10.92 8.66
CA GLY A 130 4.83 -9.49 8.73
C GLY A 130 5.33 -8.79 9.99
N ALA A 131 5.32 -9.48 11.14
CA ALA A 131 5.72 -8.97 12.44
C ALA A 131 7.24 -8.87 12.66
N GLN A 132 8.06 -9.27 11.68
CA GLN A 132 9.51 -9.13 11.77
C GLN A 132 9.91 -7.66 11.94
N ALA A 133 10.87 -7.38 12.83
CA ALA A 133 11.33 -6.04 13.18
C ALA A 133 11.69 -5.17 11.96
N ARG A 134 12.32 -5.75 10.93
CA ARG A 134 12.68 -5.04 9.69
C ARG A 134 11.48 -4.41 8.96
N HIS A 135 10.30 -5.04 9.01
CA HIS A 135 9.10 -4.52 8.37
C HIS A 135 8.42 -3.48 9.27
N LEU A 136 8.35 -3.78 10.57
CA LEU A 136 7.79 -2.87 11.57
C LEU A 136 8.59 -1.56 11.62
N ASP A 137 9.91 -1.63 11.79
CA ASP A 137 10.79 -0.46 11.85
C ASP A 137 10.62 0.40 10.59
N LYS A 138 10.51 -0.23 9.41
CA LYS A 138 10.30 0.48 8.13
C LYS A 138 8.95 1.18 8.03
N ILE A 139 7.86 0.51 8.40
CA ILE A 139 6.50 1.09 8.34
C ILE A 139 6.38 2.23 9.33
N PHE A 140 6.86 2.01 10.55
CA PHE A 140 6.64 2.91 11.66
C PHE A 140 7.70 4.01 11.81
N SER A 141 8.76 3.98 11.01
CA SER A 141 9.62 5.14 10.76
C SER A 141 9.03 6.10 9.71
N HIS A 142 8.09 5.64 8.88
CA HIS A 142 7.48 6.47 7.84
C HIS A 142 6.19 7.13 8.37
N PRO A 143 6.10 8.48 8.39
CA PRO A 143 5.01 9.19 9.06
C PRO A 143 3.64 8.82 8.50
N VAL A 144 3.48 8.81 7.16
CA VAL A 144 2.20 8.47 6.51
C VAL A 144 1.86 6.98 6.65
N CYS A 145 2.84 6.08 6.62
CA CYS A 145 2.61 4.63 6.65
C CYS A 145 2.17 4.19 8.05
N SER A 146 2.76 4.78 9.09
CA SER A 146 2.46 4.48 10.50
C SER A 146 0.99 4.67 10.90
N ILE A 147 0.27 5.56 10.20
CA ILE A 147 -1.14 5.86 10.45
C ILE A 147 -2.09 5.34 9.36
N SER A 148 -1.57 4.66 8.34
CA SER A 148 -2.36 4.15 7.21
C SER A 148 -3.00 2.78 7.51
N ALA A 149 -3.68 2.22 6.50
CA ALA A 149 -4.10 0.83 6.53
C ALA A 149 -2.92 -0.13 6.75
N LEU A 150 -1.77 0.12 6.13
CA LEU A 150 -0.57 -0.72 6.34
C LEU A 150 -0.11 -0.69 7.78
N GLY A 151 0.01 0.48 8.41
CA GLY A 151 0.32 0.59 9.83
C GLY A 151 -0.67 -0.23 10.69
N SER A 152 -1.95 -0.21 10.34
CA SER A 152 -2.98 -0.97 11.06
C SER A 152 -2.88 -2.49 10.83
N ILE A 153 -2.60 -2.93 9.61
CA ILE A 153 -2.43 -4.35 9.25
C ILE A 153 -1.21 -4.93 9.98
N PHE A 154 -0.08 -4.23 9.97
CA PHE A 154 1.17 -4.74 10.55
C PHE A 154 1.23 -4.65 12.06
N SER A 155 0.63 -3.61 12.67
CA SER A 155 0.47 -3.56 14.14
C SER A 155 -0.46 -4.66 14.66
N GLU A 156 -1.49 -5.04 13.89
CA GLU A 156 -2.33 -6.18 14.23
C GLU A 156 -1.53 -7.48 14.19
N ALA A 157 -0.74 -7.68 13.13
CA ALA A 157 0.11 -8.86 13.00
C ALA A 157 1.13 -8.95 14.15
N ALA A 158 1.79 -7.82 14.47
CA ALA A 158 2.71 -7.73 15.59
C ALA A 158 2.02 -8.03 16.94
N TRP A 159 0.84 -7.46 17.17
CA TRP A 159 0.09 -7.73 18.39
C TRP A 159 -0.29 -9.21 18.52
N ILE A 160 -0.81 -9.84 17.46
CA ILE A 160 -1.16 -11.26 17.47
C ILE A 160 0.06 -12.13 17.75
N VAL A 161 1.18 -11.89 17.06
CA VAL A 161 2.40 -12.67 17.25
C VAL A 161 2.95 -12.48 18.67
N SER A 162 2.83 -11.28 19.25
CA SER A 162 3.25 -11.02 20.63
C SER A 162 2.43 -11.76 21.71
N LEU A 163 1.25 -12.31 21.35
CA LEU A 163 0.47 -13.15 22.26
C LEU A 163 0.92 -14.61 22.27
N ASP A 164 1.69 -15.04 21.27
CA ASP A 164 2.26 -16.38 21.26
C ASP A 164 3.48 -16.44 22.20
N MET A 165 3.21 -16.85 23.43
CA MET A 165 4.21 -16.97 24.48
C MET A 165 5.28 -18.05 24.20
N ALA A 166 5.10 -18.90 23.18
CA ALA A 166 6.10 -19.88 22.77
C ALA A 166 7.23 -19.27 21.92
N ASP A 167 6.97 -18.15 21.22
CA ASP A 167 7.94 -17.49 20.34
C ASP A 167 8.58 -16.26 21.01
N HIS A 168 9.43 -16.53 22.02
CA HIS A 168 10.09 -15.47 22.79
C HIS A 168 10.97 -14.53 21.94
N ALA A 169 11.60 -15.06 20.89
CA ALA A 169 12.45 -14.28 19.99
C ALA A 169 11.62 -13.24 19.21
N SER A 170 10.52 -13.67 18.59
CA SER A 170 9.61 -12.75 17.91
C SER A 170 9.01 -11.72 18.86
N TRP A 171 8.63 -12.15 20.08
CA TRP A 171 8.12 -11.22 21.10
C TRP A 171 9.14 -10.13 21.44
N LEU A 172 10.40 -10.50 21.68
CA LEU A 172 11.46 -9.57 22.04
C LEU A 172 11.74 -8.57 20.90
N ASP A 173 11.78 -9.05 19.65
CA ASP A 173 11.97 -8.20 18.47
C ASP A 173 10.82 -7.20 18.31
N ILE A 174 9.57 -7.65 18.43
CA ILE A 174 8.38 -6.78 18.37
C ILE A 174 8.41 -5.75 19.50
N PHE A 175 8.75 -6.18 20.72
CA PHE A 175 8.86 -5.29 21.87
C PHE A 175 9.89 -4.20 21.61
N ASN A 176 11.09 -4.56 21.13
CA ASN A 176 12.14 -3.62 20.79
C ASN A 176 11.71 -2.63 19.68
N SER A 177 11.05 -3.10 18.63
CA SER A 177 10.47 -2.22 17.58
C SER A 177 9.40 -1.28 18.16
N SER A 178 8.53 -1.77 19.04
CA SER A 178 7.48 -0.96 19.68
C SER A 178 8.04 0.10 20.62
N ALA A 179 9.14 -0.19 21.30
CA ALA A 179 9.84 0.76 22.16
C ALA A 179 10.48 1.91 21.35
N LYS A 180 10.96 1.62 20.13
CA LYS A 180 11.49 2.63 19.20
C LYS A 180 10.41 3.49 18.55
N SER A 181 9.21 2.95 18.36
CA SER A 181 8.11 3.65 17.69
C SER A 181 6.83 3.73 18.53
N PRO A 182 6.53 4.91 19.10
CA PRO A 182 5.27 5.14 19.82
C PRO A 182 4.03 4.85 18.97
N ALA A 183 4.11 5.05 17.64
CA ALA A 183 3.00 4.76 16.73
C ALA A 183 2.68 3.27 16.65
N LEU A 184 3.69 2.40 16.64
CA LEU A 184 3.49 0.96 16.69
C LEU A 184 2.84 0.55 18.01
N MET A 185 3.42 0.99 19.13
CA MET A 185 2.89 0.69 20.47
C MET A 185 1.43 1.15 20.62
N PHE A 186 1.11 2.37 20.17
CA PHE A 186 -0.25 2.90 20.21
C PHE A 186 -1.22 2.05 19.38
N ASN A 187 -0.85 1.69 18.14
CA ASN A 187 -1.71 0.86 17.30
C ASN A 187 -1.89 -0.55 17.90
N MET A 188 -0.85 -1.17 18.48
CA MET A 188 -0.95 -2.46 19.15
C MET A 188 -1.89 -2.41 20.35
N LEU A 189 -1.78 -1.38 21.20
CA LEU A 189 -2.69 -1.16 22.34
C LEU A 189 -4.13 -0.91 21.87
N TRP A 190 -4.30 -0.16 20.78
CA TRP A 190 -5.61 0.06 20.18
C TRP A 190 -6.25 -1.26 19.74
N TRP A 191 -5.48 -2.11 19.05
CA TRP A 191 -5.94 -3.46 18.69
C TRP A 191 -6.31 -4.26 19.93
N ALA A 192 -5.43 -4.34 20.93
CA ALA A 192 -5.69 -5.05 22.18
C ALA A 192 -7.02 -4.63 22.84
N GLY A 193 -7.23 -3.32 22.99
CA GLY A 193 -8.45 -2.78 23.58
C GLY A 193 -9.69 -3.02 22.72
N TRP A 194 -9.56 -2.91 21.39
CA TRP A 194 -10.67 -3.18 20.47
C TRP A 194 -11.09 -4.65 20.52
N TYR A 195 -10.12 -5.56 20.48
CA TYR A 195 -10.32 -7.00 20.65
C TYR A 195 -11.01 -7.34 21.96
N ALA A 196 -10.51 -6.81 23.08
CA ALA A 196 -11.13 -7.02 24.39
C ALA A 196 -12.60 -6.57 24.44
N ARG A 197 -12.99 -5.52 23.71
CA ARG A 197 -14.40 -5.07 23.66
C ARG A 197 -15.26 -5.91 22.73
N VAL A 198 -14.80 -6.12 21.49
CA VAL A 198 -15.60 -6.73 20.41
C VAL A 198 -15.64 -8.24 20.51
N ALA A 199 -14.54 -8.88 20.90
CA ALA A 199 -14.53 -10.32 21.06
C ALA A 199 -15.37 -10.73 22.28
N ASN A 200 -15.26 -10.01 23.40
CA ASN A 200 -16.10 -10.27 24.57
C ASN A 200 -17.59 -10.06 24.25
N SER A 201 -17.96 -9.02 23.49
CA SER A 201 -19.36 -8.81 23.10
C SER A 201 -19.89 -9.85 22.10
N LYS A 202 -19.00 -10.51 21.35
CA LYS A 202 -19.32 -11.64 20.46
C LYS A 202 -19.11 -13.02 21.11
N GLY A 203 -18.95 -13.08 22.43
CA GLY A 203 -18.79 -14.35 23.19
C GLY A 203 -17.47 -15.09 22.93
N CYS A 204 -16.48 -14.44 22.33
CA CYS A 204 -15.15 -14.98 22.15
C CYS A 204 -14.34 -14.76 23.44
N LEU A 205 -14.04 -15.84 24.18
CA LEU A 205 -13.13 -15.79 25.32
C LEU A 205 -11.75 -15.25 24.90
N ALA A 206 -11.10 -14.49 25.77
CA ALA A 206 -9.82 -13.83 25.53
C ALA A 206 -8.75 -14.74 24.86
N GLY A 207 -8.76 -16.05 25.17
CA GLY A 207 -7.84 -17.05 24.60
C GLY A 207 -8.25 -17.73 23.29
N LYS A 208 -9.43 -17.42 22.72
CA LYS A 208 -9.91 -17.96 21.42
C LYS A 208 -10.08 -16.88 20.35
N LEU A 209 -9.58 -15.68 20.63
CA LEU A 209 -9.79 -14.50 19.79
C LEU A 209 -9.21 -14.63 18.39
N PHE A 210 -8.12 -15.37 18.25
CA PHE A 210 -7.44 -15.48 16.98
C PHE A 210 -8.18 -16.43 16.02
N ASP A 211 -8.58 -17.61 16.51
CA ASP A 211 -9.10 -18.71 15.67
C ASP A 211 -10.58 -18.61 15.31
N SER A 212 -11.32 -17.64 15.87
CA SER A 212 -12.76 -17.54 15.57
C SER A 212 -13.01 -16.79 14.25
N THR A 213 -13.88 -17.35 13.41
CA THR A 213 -14.36 -16.68 12.18
C THR A 213 -14.96 -15.31 12.47
N ALA A 214 -15.70 -15.18 13.58
CA ALA A 214 -16.34 -13.93 13.98
C ALA A 214 -15.33 -12.82 14.34
N ALA A 215 -14.20 -13.19 14.95
CA ALA A 215 -13.11 -12.24 15.18
C ALA A 215 -12.42 -11.90 13.87
N LYS A 216 -12.15 -12.90 13.01
CA LYS A 216 -11.59 -12.71 11.66
C LYS A 216 -12.36 -11.71 10.82
N GLU A 217 -13.67 -11.87 10.69
CA GLU A 217 -14.53 -10.97 9.94
C GLU A 217 -14.53 -9.56 10.52
N ALA A 218 -14.58 -9.44 11.85
CA ALA A 218 -14.56 -8.15 12.52
C ALA A 218 -13.23 -7.41 12.30
N ARG A 219 -12.10 -8.12 12.30
CA ARG A 219 -10.76 -7.59 11.99
C ARG A 219 -10.71 -7.05 10.55
N MET A 220 -11.10 -7.90 9.60
CA MET A 220 -11.10 -7.56 8.17
C MET A 220 -12.00 -6.37 7.89
N PHE A 221 -13.17 -6.30 8.51
CA PHE A 221 -14.06 -5.15 8.42
C PHE A 221 -13.36 -3.86 8.89
N ARG A 222 -12.64 -3.88 10.02
CA ARG A 222 -11.91 -2.70 10.51
C ARG A 222 -10.76 -2.29 9.62
N ILE A 223 -9.97 -3.23 9.12
CA ILE A 223 -8.90 -2.95 8.16
C ILE A 223 -9.51 -2.34 6.88
N ALA A 224 -10.63 -2.88 6.39
CA ALA A 224 -11.32 -2.39 5.22
C ALA A 224 -11.73 -0.91 5.35
N THR A 225 -12.13 -0.45 6.54
CA THR A 225 -12.48 0.96 6.77
C THR A 225 -11.31 1.94 6.68
N LYS A 226 -10.06 1.45 6.78
CA LYS A 226 -8.85 2.27 6.69
C LYS A 226 -8.19 2.22 5.32
N LEU A 227 -8.64 1.34 4.42
CA LEU A 227 -8.07 1.24 3.08
C LEU A 227 -8.11 2.61 2.38
N THR A 228 -7.02 2.93 1.70
CA THR A 228 -6.92 4.10 0.85
C THR A 228 -8.09 4.10 -0.13
N ARG A 229 -8.74 5.25 -0.28
CA ARG A 229 -9.89 5.40 -1.18
C ARG A 229 -9.43 5.18 -2.63
N GLY A 230 -10.19 4.39 -3.41
CA GLY A 230 -9.89 4.16 -4.82
C GLY A 230 -10.72 5.06 -5.74
N LEU A 231 -10.81 4.66 -7.02
CA LEU A 231 -11.65 5.32 -8.04
C LEU A 231 -13.16 5.24 -7.74
N ASP A 232 -13.59 4.32 -6.89
CA ASP A 232 -14.97 4.19 -6.43
C ASP A 232 -15.53 5.52 -5.89
N VAL A 233 -14.69 6.36 -5.27
CA VAL A 233 -15.10 7.69 -4.78
C VAL A 233 -15.05 8.78 -5.87
N ILE A 234 -14.20 8.62 -6.89
CA ILE A 234 -14.06 9.60 -7.99
C ILE A 234 -15.28 9.52 -8.92
N PHE A 235 -15.78 8.31 -9.19
CA PHE A 235 -16.96 8.12 -10.04
C PHE A 235 -18.30 8.24 -9.30
N ASP A 236 -18.34 8.03 -7.98
CA ASP A 236 -19.55 8.28 -7.17
C ASP A 236 -19.92 9.77 -7.09
N ASN A 237 -18.92 10.67 -7.09
CA ASN A 237 -19.17 12.12 -7.06
C ASN A 237 -19.72 12.68 -8.40
N THR A 238 -19.52 11.99 -9.52
CA THR A 238 -20.06 12.39 -10.83
C THR A 238 -21.53 12.01 -11.05
N LEU A 239 -22.10 11.13 -10.22
CA LEU A 239 -23.52 10.75 -10.32
C LEU A 239 -24.48 11.73 -9.61
N ASN A 240 -23.96 12.70 -8.85
CA ASN A 240 -24.76 13.70 -8.14
C ASN A 240 -24.93 15.05 -8.88
N VAL A 241 -24.43 15.18 -10.12
CA VAL A 241 -24.48 16.45 -10.89
C VAL A 241 -25.58 16.46 -11.97
N VAL A 242 -26.33 15.39 -12.16
CA VAL A 242 -27.45 15.38 -13.12
C VAL A 242 -28.76 15.31 -12.35
N ASN A 243 -29.27 16.47 -11.92
CA ASN A 243 -30.70 16.77 -11.74
C ASN A 243 -30.88 18.23 -11.29
N GLU A 244 -30.74 19.17 -12.22
CA GLU A 244 -31.49 20.43 -12.14
C GLU A 244 -32.43 20.48 -13.36
N PRO A 245 -33.76 20.51 -13.17
CA PRO A 245 -34.69 20.73 -14.27
C PRO A 245 -34.73 22.22 -14.62
N ALA A 246 -34.84 22.48 -15.92
CA ALA A 246 -35.04 23.79 -16.53
C ALA A 246 -36.40 24.42 -16.16
#